data_AF-A0AAV8AAH7-F1
#
_entry.id   AF-A0AAV8AAH7-F1
#
_cell.length_a   1.000
_cell.length_b   1.000
_cell.length_c   1.000
_cell.angle_alpha   90.00
_cell.angle_beta   90.00
_cell.angle_gamma   90.00
#
_symmetry.space_group_name_H-M   'P 1'
#
loop_
_entity.id
_entity.type
_entity.pdbx_description
1 polymer ?
#
loop_
_entity_poly.entity_id
_entity_poly.type
_entity_poly.pdbx_seq_one_letter_code
_entity_poly.pdbx_strand_id
1 'polypeptide(L)'
;MNSNQEGVRFICSNCEQDISNTIIVSCSVCSKIDLCPECFSSGAEFGTHLRSHGYSVYLCNAKPIYQKGWSVEEEMLLLEGISVKGFGNWLGISEYIGTKTKEEVETHYLDAYLYSDKSPLPETNQTISKKGRSAKVQKKKCKELYVRNAQRKNKHDSKHLVQRSHPKENNELYNKKKTFSSISGYMPKRHDFEVEYNNDSEKITETMGFDDRGIPWELKYKVLQGYNDHLKERIRRKNFVVSRELIYPRFLRNGGRSRKRKKSKGEKEYENKMKVFTRCFENNQDYEAVCQSFFDEEKLKHAIEKLKDWRENGITSIAEGNEFEIEKKLLLSNSKNNKRRTSNRKKLSEKSRKRLQKISPSSSSSSEIERTNLPGIQLLSEEELKISKQVKIIPQQYLAIKNQFLITQQVSTSTDLDQQKIDKITTFYRKNSWL
;
A
#
# COMPACT_ATOMS: atom_id res chain seq x y z
N MET A 1 -6.85 34.22 52.61
CA MET A 1 -5.45 34.65 52.40
C MET A 1 -5.13 34.37 50.95
N ASN A 2 -5.19 35.41 50.11
CA ASN A 2 -5.00 35.31 48.67
C ASN A 2 -3.50 35.24 48.38
N SER A 3 -3.04 34.08 47.91
CA SER A 3 -1.66 33.88 47.48
C SER A 3 -1.60 33.73 45.97
N ASN A 4 -0.91 34.68 45.35
CA ASN A 4 -0.23 34.67 44.05
C ASN A 4 -1.09 34.65 42.78
N GLN A 5 -1.67 35.81 42.49
CA GLN A 5 -1.78 36.29 41.10
C GLN A 5 -0.57 37.20 40.83
N GLU A 6 0.50 36.67 40.23
CA GLU A 6 1.45 37.53 39.51
C GLU A 6 0.85 37.84 38.13
N GLY A 7 -0.25 38.59 38.14
CA GLY A 7 -0.80 39.20 36.94
C GLY A 7 0.02 40.44 36.57
N VAL A 8 0.06 40.77 35.28
CA VAL A 8 0.64 42.03 34.79
C VAL A 8 -0.09 43.18 35.47
N ARG A 9 0.62 43.96 36.29
CA ARG A 9 0.07 45.15 36.95
C ARG A 9 0.12 46.33 35.99
N PHE A 10 -1.02 46.96 35.76
CA PHE A 10 -1.14 48.18 34.97
C PHE A 10 -1.30 49.38 35.90
N ILE A 11 -0.51 50.42 35.65
CA ILE A 11 -0.48 51.64 36.46
C ILE A 11 -0.78 52.82 35.55
N CYS A 12 -1.70 53.70 35.98
CA CYS A 12 -2.00 54.93 35.26
C CYS A 12 -0.76 55.81 35.17
N SER A 13 -0.37 56.20 33.95
CA SER A 13 0.82 57.02 33.71
C SER A 13 0.70 58.46 34.22
N ASN A 14 -0.51 58.90 34.62
CA ASN A 14 -0.74 60.26 35.14
C ASN A 14 -0.92 60.30 36.67
N CYS A 15 -1.82 59.48 37.23
CA CYS A 15 -2.14 59.50 38.66
C CYS A 15 -1.49 58.36 39.46
N GLU A 16 -0.70 57.51 38.80
CA GLU A 16 0.01 56.37 39.41
C GLU A 16 -0.90 55.35 40.14
N GLN A 17 -2.22 55.41 39.92
CA GLN A 17 -3.16 54.45 40.46
C GLN A 17 -3.10 53.12 39.71
N ASP A 18 -3.31 52.02 40.44
CA ASP A 18 -3.45 50.68 39.86
C ASP A 18 -4.76 50.57 39.07
N ILE A 19 -4.64 50.37 37.76
CA ILE A 19 -5.76 50.27 36.82
C ILE A 19 -5.98 48.83 36.32
N SER A 20 -5.27 47.85 36.88
CA SER A 20 -5.28 46.44 36.42
C SER A 20 -6.67 45.79 36.37
N ASN A 21 -7.60 46.26 37.21
CA ASN A 21 -8.96 45.72 37.30
C ASN A 21 -10.03 46.68 36.75
N THR A 22 -9.63 47.70 36.00
CA THR A 22 -10.53 48.74 35.46
C THR A 22 -10.39 48.85 33.94
N ILE A 23 -11.13 49.77 33.34
CA ILE A 23 -10.97 50.11 31.92
C ILE A 23 -9.63 50.83 31.76
N ILE A 24 -8.78 50.35 30.85
CA ILE A 24 -7.49 50.95 30.51
C ILE A 24 -7.62 51.65 29.17
N VAL A 25 -7.22 52.92 29.12
CA VAL A 25 -7.15 53.69 27.87
C VAL A 25 -5.69 53.84 27.47
N SER A 26 -5.26 53.09 26.45
CA SER A 26 -3.88 53.13 25.96
C SER A 26 -3.76 54.06 24.77
N CYS A 27 -2.75 54.93 24.78
CA CYS A 27 -2.47 55.83 23.68
C CYS A 27 -1.92 55.05 22.46
N SER A 28 -2.51 55.21 21.28
CA SER A 28 -2.06 54.55 20.04
C SER A 28 -0.83 55.22 19.41
N VAL A 29 -0.50 56.44 19.84
CA VAL A 29 0.62 57.24 19.29
C VAL A 29 1.85 57.17 20.20
N CYS A 30 1.64 57.14 21.52
CA CYS A 30 2.73 57.15 22.49
C CYS A 30 3.05 55.73 22.97
N SER A 31 4.34 55.40 23.03
CA SER A 31 4.78 54.12 23.58
C SER A 31 4.55 54.05 25.09
N LYS A 32 3.84 53.02 25.55
CA LYS A 32 3.65 52.68 26.98
C LYS A 32 2.96 53.76 27.82
N ILE A 33 1.94 54.41 27.27
CA ILE A 33 1.10 55.35 28.03
C ILE A 33 -0.30 54.75 28.19
N ASP A 34 -0.61 54.39 29.42
CA ASP A 34 -1.90 53.84 29.83
C ASP A 34 -2.55 54.77 30.86
N LEU A 35 -3.79 55.16 30.60
CA LEU A 35 -4.55 56.10 31.42
C LEU A 35 -5.76 55.42 32.06
N CYS A 36 -6.06 55.83 33.30
CA CYS A 36 -7.36 55.52 33.91
C CYS A 36 -8.48 56.33 33.23
N PRO A 37 -9.74 55.89 33.32
CA PRO A 37 -10.87 56.58 32.69
C PRO A 37 -11.02 58.02 33.17
N GLU A 38 -10.72 58.28 34.45
CA GLU A 38 -10.80 59.61 35.05
C GLU A 38 -9.77 60.56 34.44
N CYS A 39 -8.49 60.15 34.39
CA CYS A 39 -7.40 60.95 33.80
C CYS A 39 -7.58 61.17 32.30
N PHE A 40 -8.11 60.17 31.59
CA PHE A 40 -8.46 60.33 30.18
C PHE A 40 -9.61 61.33 30.00
N SER A 41 -10.68 61.21 30.81
CA SER A 41 -11.84 62.11 30.74
C SER A 41 -11.53 63.55 31.14
N SER A 42 -10.57 63.76 32.04
CA SER A 42 -10.06 65.09 32.39
C SER A 42 -9.14 65.69 31.32
N GLY A 43 -8.83 64.93 30.26
CA GLY A 43 -7.93 65.36 29.19
C GLY A 43 -6.50 65.58 29.68
N ALA A 44 -5.98 64.69 30.52
CA ALA A 44 -4.63 64.80 31.06
C ALA A 44 -3.57 64.78 29.94
N GLU A 45 -2.70 65.79 29.92
CA GLU A 45 -1.59 65.93 28.97
C GLU A 45 -0.29 66.01 29.76
N PHE A 46 0.72 65.22 29.39
CA PHE A 46 2.01 65.20 30.08
C PHE A 46 3.09 64.59 29.17
N GLY A 47 4.32 65.08 29.32
CA GLY A 47 5.45 64.65 28.49
C GLY A 47 5.16 64.83 26.99
N THR A 48 5.18 63.74 26.25
CA THR A 48 4.88 63.70 24.79
C THR A 48 3.45 63.29 24.48
N HIS A 49 2.59 63.10 25.49
CA HIS A 49 1.19 62.73 25.32
C HIS A 49 0.30 63.97 25.19
N LEU A 50 -0.56 63.97 24.17
CA LEU A 50 -1.58 64.99 23.94
C LEU A 50 -2.96 64.36 23.97
N ARG A 51 -3.97 65.10 24.43
CA ARG A 51 -5.36 64.61 24.52
C ARG A 51 -5.97 64.30 23.15
N SER A 52 -5.36 64.82 22.09
CA SER A 52 -5.77 64.62 20.69
C SER A 52 -5.22 63.35 20.06
N HIS A 53 -4.35 62.60 20.76
CA HIS A 53 -3.83 61.34 20.23
C HIS A 53 -4.92 60.28 20.12
N GLY A 54 -4.82 59.46 19.07
CA GLY A 54 -5.65 58.26 18.95
C GLY A 54 -5.42 57.32 20.13
N TYR A 55 -6.47 56.60 20.54
CA TYR A 55 -6.43 55.73 21.71
C TYR A 55 -7.19 54.42 21.45
N SER A 56 -6.82 53.39 22.22
CA SER A 56 -7.48 52.09 22.29
C SER A 56 -7.98 51.84 23.70
N VAL A 57 -9.18 51.27 23.84
CA VAL A 57 -9.79 50.97 25.15
C VAL A 57 -9.78 49.47 25.40
N TYR A 58 -9.22 49.08 26.54
CA TYR A 58 -9.15 47.70 26.99
C TYR A 58 -9.99 47.51 28.26
N LEU A 59 -10.65 46.37 28.37
CA LEU A 59 -11.33 45.95 29.59
C LEU A 59 -10.59 44.73 30.14
N CYS A 60 -9.72 44.95 31.13
CA CYS A 60 -9.14 43.85 31.90
C CYS A 60 -10.26 43.23 32.73
N ASN A 61 -10.53 41.94 32.54
CA ASN A 61 -11.70 41.20 33.07
C ASN A 61 -12.99 41.31 32.24
N ALA A 62 -12.89 41.13 30.92
CA ALA A 62 -14.05 40.85 30.09
C ALA A 62 -14.81 39.61 30.60
N LYS A 63 -16.15 39.70 30.62
CA LYS A 63 -17.03 38.61 31.09
C LYS A 63 -16.67 37.30 30.36
N PRO A 64 -16.73 36.14 31.05
CA PRO A 64 -16.55 34.84 30.41
C PRO A 64 -17.40 34.70 29.15
N ILE A 65 -16.76 34.41 28.01
CA ILE A 65 -17.43 34.41 26.70
C ILE A 65 -18.17 33.08 26.48
N TYR A 66 -17.54 31.94 26.79
CA TYR A 66 -18.08 30.62 26.46
C TYR A 66 -18.60 29.85 27.68
N GLN A 67 -17.86 29.85 28.79
CA GLN A 67 -18.21 29.09 29.99
C GLN A 67 -17.95 29.90 31.26
N LYS A 68 -18.86 29.82 32.24
CA LYS A 68 -18.64 30.42 33.57
C LYS A 68 -17.35 29.89 34.20
N GLY A 69 -16.51 30.79 34.68
CA GLY A 69 -15.23 30.47 35.31
C GLY A 69 -14.03 30.41 34.36
N TRP A 70 -14.22 30.73 33.07
CA TRP A 70 -13.15 30.91 32.10
C TRP A 70 -13.04 32.38 31.71
N SER A 71 -11.89 33.02 31.96
CA SER A 71 -11.64 34.39 31.52
C SER A 71 -11.28 34.44 30.03
N VAL A 72 -11.39 35.62 29.43
CA VAL A 72 -10.98 35.81 28.02
C VAL A 72 -9.49 35.58 27.85
N GLU A 73 -8.67 35.96 28.83
CA GLU A 73 -7.24 35.67 28.81
C GLU A 73 -6.99 34.16 28.88
N GLU A 74 -7.71 33.42 29.74
CA GLU A 74 -7.58 31.95 29.84
C GLU A 74 -7.97 31.24 28.54
N GLU A 75 -8.97 31.75 27.81
CA GLU A 75 -9.37 31.22 26.49
C GLU A 75 -8.31 31.46 25.41
N MET A 76 -7.71 32.66 25.42
CA MET A 76 -6.61 32.97 24.50
C MET A 76 -5.39 32.08 24.78
N LEU A 77 -5.01 31.94 26.06
CA LEU A 77 -3.91 31.08 26.50
C LEU A 77 -4.18 29.61 26.19
N LEU A 78 -5.43 29.16 26.26
CA LEU A 78 -5.83 27.81 25.85
C LEU A 78 -5.52 27.54 24.38
N LEU A 79 -5.96 28.44 23.49
CA LEU A 79 -5.77 28.27 22.05
C LEU A 79 -4.30 28.41 21.65
N GLU A 80 -3.59 29.37 22.25
CA GLU A 80 -2.14 29.51 22.06
C GLU A 80 -1.39 28.29 22.59
N GLY A 81 -1.73 27.82 23.78
CA GLY A 81 -1.14 26.61 24.38
C GLY A 81 -1.35 25.37 23.52
N ILE A 82 -2.52 25.20 22.89
CA ILE A 82 -2.77 24.12 21.94
C ILE A 82 -1.89 24.25 20.70
N SER A 83 -1.68 25.48 20.19
CA SER A 83 -0.81 25.73 19.03
C SER A 83 0.67 25.42 19.33
N VAL A 84 1.13 25.73 20.55
CA VAL A 84 2.54 25.59 20.96
C VAL A 84 2.86 24.18 21.46
N LYS A 85 2.02 23.62 22.34
CA LYS A 85 2.25 22.33 23.02
C LYS A 85 1.66 21.14 22.26
N GLY A 86 0.81 21.41 21.28
CA GLY A 86 0.13 20.40 20.47
C GLY A 86 -1.17 19.90 21.11
N PHE A 87 -2.17 19.67 20.27
CA PHE A 87 -3.48 19.18 20.68
C PHE A 87 -3.41 17.82 21.40
N GLY A 88 -4.08 17.71 22.55
CA GLY A 88 -4.14 16.50 23.38
C GLY A 88 -3.05 16.40 24.45
N ASN A 89 -2.07 17.31 24.47
CA ASN A 89 -1.13 17.45 25.58
C ASN A 89 -1.71 18.31 26.71
N TRP A 90 -2.82 17.86 27.31
CA TRP A 90 -3.59 18.65 28.28
C TRP A 90 -2.80 19.04 29.52
N LEU A 91 -1.81 18.23 29.92
CA LEU A 91 -0.91 18.56 31.02
C LEU A 91 -0.03 19.77 30.66
N GLY A 92 0.64 19.75 29.51
CA GLY A 92 1.48 20.86 29.08
C GLY A 92 0.69 22.14 28.75
N ILE A 93 -0.57 22.01 28.33
CA ILE A 93 -1.48 23.15 28.10
C ILE A 93 -1.96 23.72 29.44
N SER A 94 -2.29 22.87 30.42
CA SER A 94 -2.65 23.27 31.78
C SER A 94 -1.50 24.02 32.47
N GLU A 95 -0.27 23.54 32.34
CA GLU A 95 0.93 24.25 32.82
C GLU A 95 1.14 25.59 32.12
N TYR A 96 0.78 25.68 30.83
CA TYR A 96 0.88 26.92 30.05
C TYR A 96 -0.16 27.97 30.47
N ILE A 97 -1.38 27.54 30.81
CA ILE A 97 -2.44 28.41 31.33
C ILE A 97 -2.19 28.77 32.81
N GLY A 98 -1.63 27.85 33.59
CA GLY A 98 -1.25 28.03 35.01
C GLY A 98 -2.41 28.00 36.01
N THR A 99 -3.64 28.35 35.58
CA THR A 99 -4.80 28.50 36.48
C THR A 99 -5.79 27.33 36.48
N LYS A 100 -5.73 26.45 35.46
CA LYS A 100 -6.69 25.36 35.25
C LYS A 100 -5.99 24.01 35.28
N THR A 101 -6.66 22.97 35.77
CA THR A 101 -6.15 21.60 35.73
C THR A 101 -6.28 20.97 34.34
N LYS A 102 -5.49 19.94 34.05
CA LYS A 102 -5.55 19.23 32.75
C LYS A 102 -6.96 18.69 32.46
N GLU A 103 -7.68 18.22 33.46
CA GLU A 103 -9.06 17.71 33.31
C GLU A 103 -10.04 18.84 32.97
N GLU A 104 -9.89 20.01 33.61
CA GLU A 104 -10.73 21.18 33.35
C GLU A 104 -10.48 21.74 31.94
N VAL A 105 -9.21 21.85 31.54
CA VAL A 105 -8.77 22.29 30.21
C VAL A 105 -9.34 21.39 29.12
N GLU A 106 -9.18 20.08 29.29
CA GLU A 106 -9.70 19.08 28.36
C GLU A 106 -11.23 19.15 28.27
N THR A 107 -11.91 19.18 29.42
CA THR A 107 -13.37 19.19 29.46
C THR A 107 -13.93 20.46 28.82
N HIS A 108 -13.33 21.60 29.12
CA HIS A 108 -13.73 22.88 28.59
C HIS A 108 -13.55 22.95 27.07
N TYR A 109 -12.38 22.59 26.54
CA TYR A 109 -12.13 22.60 25.10
C TYR A 109 -13.12 21.70 24.34
N LEU A 110 -13.36 20.50 24.88
CA LEU A 110 -14.31 19.56 24.31
C LEU A 110 -15.74 20.12 24.31
N ASP A 111 -16.19 20.71 25.42
CA ASP A 111 -17.57 21.16 25.56
C ASP A 111 -17.86 22.50 24.86
N ALA A 112 -16.88 23.40 24.78
CA ALA A 112 -17.00 24.75 24.20
C ALA A 112 -16.65 24.79 22.70
N TYR A 113 -15.69 24.00 22.23
CA TYR A 113 -15.22 24.05 20.83
C TYR A 113 -15.65 22.81 20.04
N LEU A 114 -15.34 21.60 20.53
CA LEU A 114 -15.55 20.37 19.75
C LEU A 114 -17.03 19.94 19.70
N TYR A 115 -17.71 20.03 20.84
CA TYR A 115 -19.11 19.62 21.02
C TYR A 115 -20.08 20.82 21.06
N SER A 116 -19.63 21.99 20.63
CA SER A 116 -20.51 23.12 20.30
C SER A 116 -21.47 22.74 19.17
N ASP A 117 -22.69 23.27 19.17
CA ASP A 117 -23.64 23.04 18.08
C ASP A 117 -23.13 23.70 16.77
N LYS A 118 -22.18 24.64 16.87
CA LYS A 118 -21.53 25.35 15.75
C LYS A 118 -20.07 24.92 15.49
N SER A 119 -19.67 23.75 15.96
CA SER A 119 -18.34 23.17 15.68
C SER A 119 -17.97 23.30 14.19
N PRO A 120 -16.74 23.78 13.84
CA PRO A 120 -15.55 23.89 14.69
C PRO A 120 -15.43 25.19 15.51
N LEU A 121 -16.36 26.14 15.36
CA LEU A 121 -16.31 27.42 16.08
C LEU A 121 -17.15 27.36 17.37
N PRO A 122 -16.68 28.00 18.45
CA PRO A 122 -17.47 28.09 19.68
C PRO A 122 -18.68 29.01 19.48
N GLU A 123 -19.75 28.77 20.22
CA GLU A 123 -20.95 29.63 20.18
C GLU A 123 -20.69 30.96 20.90
N THR A 124 -20.68 32.07 20.16
CA THR A 124 -20.39 33.41 20.69
C THR A 124 -21.57 34.14 21.32
N ASN A 125 -22.81 33.64 21.17
CA ASN A 125 -24.02 34.35 21.58
C ASN A 125 -24.94 33.48 22.44
N GLN A 126 -24.59 33.25 23.71
CA GLN A 126 -25.59 32.91 24.73
C GLN A 126 -25.27 33.62 26.05
N THR A 127 -26.09 34.61 26.40
CA THR A 127 -26.55 34.77 27.79
C THR A 127 -26.73 33.36 28.36
N ILE A 128 -26.02 33.00 29.44
CA ILE A 128 -26.00 31.65 30.04
C ILE A 128 -27.42 31.08 30.12
N SER A 129 -27.87 30.41 29.06
CA SER A 129 -29.25 29.95 28.93
C SER A 129 -29.24 28.44 29.00
N LYS A 130 -30.13 27.92 29.83
CA LYS A 130 -30.24 26.51 30.18
C LYS A 130 -30.61 25.71 28.91
N LYS A 131 -29.62 25.11 28.23
CA LYS A 131 -29.87 24.29 27.02
C LYS A 131 -30.77 23.07 27.31
N GLY A 132 -31.71 22.85 26.40
CA GLY A 132 -32.73 21.79 26.42
C GLY A 132 -32.22 20.36 26.14
N ARG A 133 -33.10 19.38 26.34
CA ARG A 133 -32.79 17.94 26.47
C ARG A 133 -32.14 17.25 25.24
N SER A 134 -32.33 17.74 24.01
CA SER A 134 -31.81 17.05 22.80
C SER A 134 -30.29 17.22 22.56
N ALA A 135 -29.69 18.36 22.89
CA ALA A 135 -28.23 18.57 22.75
C ALA A 135 -27.39 17.72 23.72
N LYS A 136 -27.98 17.30 24.86
CA LYS A 136 -27.31 16.45 25.86
C LYS A 136 -27.03 15.04 25.35
N VAL A 137 -27.85 14.49 24.45
CA VAL A 137 -27.72 13.11 23.95
C VAL A 137 -26.54 12.98 22.97
N GLN A 138 -26.39 13.94 22.06
CA GLN A 138 -25.26 14.00 21.12
C GLN A 138 -23.92 14.18 21.86
N LYS A 139 -23.89 15.12 22.85
CA LYS A 139 -22.73 15.35 23.73
C LYS A 139 -22.30 14.08 24.49
N LYS A 140 -23.26 13.31 25.02
CA LYS A 140 -22.97 12.09 25.80
C LYS A 140 -22.33 10.99 24.95
N LYS A 141 -22.83 10.76 23.73
CA LYS A 141 -22.32 9.72 22.82
C LYS A 141 -20.90 10.00 22.31
N CYS A 142 -20.59 11.27 22.03
CA CYS A 142 -19.24 11.66 21.58
C CYS A 142 -18.22 11.71 22.73
N LYS A 143 -18.61 12.16 23.93
CA LYS A 143 -17.77 12.12 25.13
C LYS A 143 -17.45 10.67 25.53
N GLU A 144 -18.42 9.75 25.45
CA GLU A 144 -18.20 8.31 25.67
C GLU A 144 -17.22 7.69 24.66
N LEU A 145 -17.25 8.10 23.39
CA LEU A 145 -16.30 7.63 22.37
C LEU A 145 -14.88 8.14 22.63
N TYR A 146 -14.74 9.40 23.03
CA TYR A 146 -13.45 9.97 23.37
C TYR A 146 -12.83 9.32 24.61
N VAL A 147 -13.60 9.19 25.71
CA VAL A 147 -13.16 8.52 26.95
C VAL A 147 -12.80 7.06 26.70
N ARG A 148 -13.60 6.32 25.92
CA ARG A 148 -13.30 4.92 25.54
C ARG A 148 -12.00 4.80 24.74
N ASN A 149 -11.67 5.79 23.90
CA ASN A 149 -10.43 5.80 23.13
C ASN A 149 -9.21 6.21 23.97
N ALA A 150 -9.37 7.16 24.91
CA ALA A 150 -8.33 7.55 25.86
C ALA A 150 -7.95 6.39 26.81
N GLN A 151 -8.95 5.68 27.34
CA GLN A 151 -8.74 4.49 28.17
C GLN A 151 -8.04 3.34 27.43
N ARG A 152 -8.25 3.21 26.11
CA ARG A 152 -7.55 2.23 25.27
C ARG A 152 -6.06 2.56 25.07
N LYS A 153 -5.68 3.85 25.06
CA LYS A 153 -4.28 4.30 24.99
C LYS A 153 -3.54 4.01 26.29
N ASN A 154 -4.10 4.40 27.44
CA ASN A 154 -3.46 4.20 28.74
C ASN A 154 -3.19 2.71 29.08
N LYS A 155 -4.04 1.79 28.60
CA LYS A 155 -3.84 0.34 28.77
C LYS A 155 -2.67 -0.23 27.95
N HIS A 156 -2.24 0.49 26.91
CA HIS A 156 -1.15 0.10 26.02
C HIS A 156 0.22 0.63 26.50
N ASP A 157 0.23 1.74 27.26
CA ASP A 157 1.44 2.40 27.77
C ASP A 157 1.94 1.81 29.10
N SER A 158 1.08 1.19 29.93
CA SER A 158 1.50 0.54 31.19
C SER A 158 2.37 -0.72 31.03
N LYS A 159 2.61 -1.20 29.80
CA LYS A 159 3.51 -2.34 29.52
C LYS A 159 4.89 -1.96 29.01
N HIS A 160 5.20 -0.66 28.88
CA HIS A 160 6.46 -0.21 28.28
C HIS A 160 7.08 0.98 29.03
N LEU A 161 7.31 0.83 30.34
CA LEU A 161 8.13 1.75 31.12
C LEU A 161 9.28 0.96 31.78
N VAL A 162 10.32 0.70 30.98
CA VAL A 162 11.69 0.56 31.49
C VAL A 162 12.60 1.38 30.58
N GLN A 163 13.06 2.49 31.15
CA GLN A 163 14.25 3.30 30.88
C GLN A 163 14.77 3.43 29.45
N ARG A 164 14.81 4.69 28.96
CA ARG A 164 15.75 5.12 27.93
C ARG A 164 16.37 6.47 28.31
N SER A 165 17.65 6.44 28.61
CA SER A 165 18.59 7.55 28.44
C SER A 165 19.08 7.59 26.98
N HIS A 166 19.26 8.82 26.49
CA HIS A 166 19.87 9.39 25.27
C HIS A 166 20.53 8.54 24.14
N PRO A 167 20.66 9.13 22.93
CA PRO A 167 20.40 8.48 21.65
C PRO A 167 21.68 7.92 21.01
N LYS A 168 21.52 6.82 20.26
CA LYS A 168 22.49 6.44 19.23
C LYS A 168 21.76 6.16 17.93
N GLU A 169 22.36 6.71 16.89
CA GLU A 169 22.02 6.60 15.48
C GLU A 169 21.88 5.14 15.04
N ASN A 170 21.18 4.99 13.91
CA ASN A 170 20.87 3.77 13.18
C ASN A 170 19.77 2.91 13.80
N ASN A 171 18.57 2.98 13.22
CA ASN A 171 17.65 1.84 13.25
C ASN A 171 16.65 1.85 12.09
N GLU A 172 17.03 1.16 11.01
CA GLU A 172 16.15 0.58 9.98
C GLU A 172 15.14 -0.47 10.52
N LEU A 173 14.91 -0.54 11.84
CA LEU A 173 14.04 -1.56 12.45
C LEU A 173 12.66 -1.06 12.90
N TYR A 174 12.27 0.18 12.61
CA TYR A 174 10.97 0.71 13.06
C TYR A 174 9.74 0.22 12.27
N ASN A 175 9.90 -0.72 11.32
CA ASN A 175 8.81 -1.15 10.43
C ASN A 175 8.23 -2.56 10.70
N LYS A 176 8.30 -3.06 11.93
CA LYS A 176 7.77 -4.40 12.30
C LYS A 176 6.59 -4.43 13.26
N LYS A 177 5.81 -3.35 13.36
CA LYS A 177 4.39 -3.45 13.77
C LYS A 177 3.53 -3.16 12.55
N LYS A 178 3.08 -4.22 11.87
CA LYS A 178 2.12 -4.18 10.75
C LYS A 178 0.78 -3.64 11.25
N THR A 179 0.70 -2.33 11.45
CA THR A 179 -0.54 -1.58 11.41
C THR A 179 -1.03 -1.57 9.96
N PHE A 180 -2.33 -1.42 9.79
CA PHE A 180 -3.07 -1.50 8.52
C PHE A 180 -2.66 -0.46 7.43
N SER A 181 -1.54 0.25 7.63
CA SER A 181 -1.08 1.43 6.89
C SER A 181 -0.07 1.13 5.77
N SER A 182 0.20 -0.14 5.47
CA SER A 182 1.41 -0.49 4.70
C SER A 182 1.22 -0.70 3.19
N ILE A 183 0.10 -0.28 2.57
CA ILE A 183 0.11 -0.18 1.10
C ILE A 183 0.75 1.16 0.74
N SER A 184 1.95 1.11 0.17
CA SER A 184 2.59 2.25 -0.51
C SER A 184 2.60 3.59 0.25
N GLY A 185 2.69 3.57 1.59
CA GLY A 185 2.69 4.79 2.42
C GLY A 185 1.35 5.54 2.48
N TYR A 186 0.21 4.95 2.08
CA TYR A 186 -1.08 5.61 2.24
C TYR A 186 -1.60 5.52 3.68
N MET A 187 -2.10 6.63 4.20
CA MET A 187 -2.61 6.81 5.55
C MET A 187 -4.14 6.97 5.54
N PRO A 188 -4.91 5.89 5.79
CA PRO A 188 -6.35 5.87 5.55
C PRO A 188 -7.17 6.88 6.35
N LYS A 189 -6.73 7.22 7.58
CA LYS A 189 -7.44 8.20 8.41
C LYS A 189 -7.21 9.64 7.95
N ARG A 190 -6.08 9.91 7.30
CA ARG A 190 -5.74 11.23 6.76
C ARG A 190 -6.21 11.41 5.32
N HIS A 191 -6.56 10.30 4.65
CA HIS A 191 -6.83 10.27 3.21
C HIS A 191 -5.64 10.79 2.39
N ASP A 192 -4.43 10.45 2.84
CA ASP A 192 -3.19 11.04 2.33
C ASP A 192 -2.03 10.06 2.24
N PHE A 193 -1.04 10.36 1.42
CA PHE A 193 0.21 9.59 1.33
C PHE A 193 1.29 10.18 2.25
N GLU A 194 2.17 9.32 2.75
CA GLU A 194 3.36 9.73 3.50
C GLU A 194 4.35 10.51 2.63
N VAL A 195 4.43 10.15 1.34
CA VAL A 195 5.23 10.84 0.33
C VAL A 195 4.34 11.15 -0.85
N GLU A 196 4.21 12.44 -1.17
CA GLU A 196 3.31 12.91 -2.21
C GLU A 196 3.90 12.79 -3.61
N TYR A 197 3.02 12.83 -4.62
CA TYR A 197 3.49 12.96 -5.99
C TYR A 197 4.23 14.29 -6.17
N ASN A 198 5.45 14.21 -6.69
CA ASN A 198 6.35 15.34 -6.87
C ASN A 198 6.58 16.10 -5.54
N ASN A 199 7.00 15.38 -4.50
CA ASN A 199 7.20 15.92 -3.15
C ASN A 199 8.19 17.11 -3.13
N ASP A 200 9.19 17.10 -4.02
CA ASP A 200 10.18 18.18 -4.13
C ASP A 200 9.59 19.53 -4.58
N SER A 201 8.33 19.57 -5.03
CA SER A 201 7.64 20.84 -5.36
C SER A 201 7.59 21.80 -4.17
N GLU A 202 7.55 21.28 -2.94
CA GLU A 202 7.49 22.09 -1.72
C GLU A 202 8.82 22.81 -1.46
N LYS A 203 9.95 22.19 -1.81
CA LYS A 203 11.29 22.81 -1.70
C LYS A 203 11.41 24.03 -2.62
N ILE A 204 10.81 23.97 -3.81
CA ILE A 204 10.81 25.08 -4.77
C ILE A 204 10.07 26.29 -4.21
N THR A 205 8.97 26.05 -3.49
CA THR A 205 8.20 27.13 -2.85
C THR A 205 8.79 27.60 -1.52
N GLU A 206 9.55 26.74 -0.82
CA GLU A 206 10.12 27.03 0.50
C GLU A 206 11.11 28.19 0.48
N THR A 207 11.95 28.29 -0.55
CA THR A 207 12.99 29.34 -0.65
C THR A 207 12.44 30.67 -1.20
N MET A 208 11.15 30.76 -1.55
CA MET A 208 10.57 31.94 -2.18
C MET A 208 10.17 33.00 -1.14
N GLY A 209 10.95 34.08 -1.04
CA GLY A 209 10.59 35.27 -0.26
C GLY A 209 9.51 36.11 -0.95
N PHE A 210 8.60 36.71 -0.17
CA PHE A 210 7.52 37.59 -0.65
C PHE A 210 7.85 39.09 -0.51
N ASP A 211 9.13 39.42 -0.51
CA ASP A 211 9.63 40.78 -0.50
C ASP A 211 9.90 41.30 -1.92
N ASP A 212 9.90 42.62 -2.08
CA ASP A 212 10.21 43.31 -3.35
C ASP A 212 11.70 43.20 -3.74
N ARG A 213 12.53 42.71 -2.83
CA ARG A 213 13.98 42.56 -2.99
C ARG A 213 14.33 41.13 -3.40
N GLY A 214 14.01 40.76 -4.63
CA GLY A 214 14.39 39.45 -5.14
C GLY A 214 13.74 39.11 -6.47
N ILE A 215 13.10 37.94 -6.52
CA ILE A 215 12.47 37.41 -7.72
C ILE A 215 11.27 38.30 -8.12
N PRO A 216 11.13 38.70 -9.40
CA PRO A 216 9.97 39.46 -9.87
C PRO A 216 8.65 38.75 -9.58
N TRP A 217 7.60 39.53 -9.30
CA TRP A 217 6.30 38.99 -8.88
C TRP A 217 5.66 38.10 -9.94
N GLU A 218 5.90 38.40 -11.22
CA GLU A 218 5.43 37.60 -12.35
C GLU A 218 6.01 36.18 -12.31
N LEU A 219 7.29 36.03 -11.95
CA LEU A 219 7.94 34.73 -11.86
C LEU A 219 7.46 33.97 -10.62
N LYS A 220 7.28 34.66 -9.49
CA LYS A 220 6.67 34.09 -8.28
C LYS A 220 5.28 33.53 -8.56
N TYR A 221 4.46 34.30 -9.27
CA TYR A 221 3.14 33.87 -9.70
C TYR A 221 3.19 32.61 -10.59
N LYS A 222 4.12 32.55 -11.54
CA LYS A 222 4.30 31.37 -12.40
C LYS A 222 4.73 30.12 -11.62
N VAL A 223 5.61 30.25 -10.63
CA VAL A 223 5.99 29.13 -9.76
C VAL A 223 4.80 28.66 -8.94
N LEU A 224 4.02 29.57 -8.35
CA LEU A 224 2.81 29.23 -7.60
C LEU A 224 1.74 28.59 -8.50
N GLN A 225 1.62 29.03 -9.76
CA GLN A 225 0.75 28.41 -10.74
C GLN A 225 1.17 26.94 -11.00
N GLY A 226 2.47 26.69 -11.21
CA GLY A 226 3.00 25.33 -11.36
C GLY A 226 2.78 24.46 -10.12
N TYR A 227 2.97 25.03 -8.92
CA TYR A 227 2.68 24.35 -7.66
C TYR A 227 1.20 23.96 -7.55
N ASN A 228 0.28 24.85 -7.90
CA ASN A 228 -1.15 24.56 -7.92
C ASN A 228 -1.51 23.45 -8.91
N ASP A 229 -0.82 23.36 -10.05
CA ASP A 229 -1.01 22.26 -10.99
C ASP A 229 -0.50 20.93 -10.42
N HIS A 230 0.60 20.94 -9.67
CA HIS A 230 1.04 19.77 -8.90
C HIS A 230 0.01 19.35 -7.84
N LEU A 231 -0.60 20.30 -7.12
CA LEU A 231 -1.67 20.02 -6.15
C LEU A 231 -2.89 19.38 -6.82
N LYS A 232 -3.33 19.90 -7.97
CA LYS A 232 -4.42 19.30 -8.75
C LYS A 232 -4.10 17.86 -9.15
N GLU A 233 -2.88 17.60 -9.61
CA GLU A 233 -2.47 16.23 -9.99
C GLU A 233 -2.37 15.30 -8.77
N ARG A 234 -1.91 15.78 -7.60
CA ARG A 234 -1.94 15.02 -6.34
C ARG A 234 -3.37 14.61 -5.98
N ILE A 235 -4.30 15.57 -6.00
CA ILE A 235 -5.74 15.31 -5.74
C ILE A 235 -6.29 14.30 -6.76
N ARG A 236 -6.01 14.50 -8.05
CA ARG A 236 -6.45 13.59 -9.12
C ARG A 236 -5.94 12.17 -8.89
N ARG A 237 -4.67 11.99 -8.53
CA ARG A 237 -4.07 10.69 -8.23
C ARG A 237 -4.65 10.06 -6.98
N LYS A 238 -4.82 10.80 -5.88
CA LYS A 238 -5.48 10.30 -4.67
C LYS A 238 -6.88 9.79 -4.98
N ASN A 239 -7.69 10.62 -5.65
CA ASN A 239 -9.04 10.26 -6.06
C ASN A 239 -9.05 9.04 -7.00
N PHE A 240 -8.10 8.95 -7.93
CA PHE A 240 -7.97 7.81 -8.83
C PHE A 240 -7.72 6.49 -8.07
N VAL A 241 -6.79 6.49 -7.12
CA VAL A 241 -6.42 5.30 -6.35
C VAL A 241 -7.54 4.92 -5.34
N VAL A 242 -8.16 5.91 -4.69
CA VAL A 242 -9.28 5.71 -3.75
C VAL A 242 -10.53 5.17 -4.46
N SER A 243 -10.97 5.83 -5.54
CA SER A 243 -12.20 5.46 -6.29
C SER A 243 -12.14 4.05 -6.89
N ARG A 244 -10.93 3.54 -7.12
CA ARG A 244 -10.67 2.20 -7.67
C ARG A 244 -10.28 1.17 -6.61
N GLU A 245 -10.40 1.54 -5.33
CA GLU A 245 -10.09 0.68 -4.18
C GLU A 245 -8.66 0.07 -4.21
N LEU A 246 -7.70 0.73 -4.89
CA LEU A 246 -6.33 0.21 -5.06
C LEU A 246 -5.49 0.27 -3.76
N ILE A 247 -6.06 0.82 -2.69
CA ILE A 247 -5.40 1.12 -1.42
C ILE A 247 -5.52 -0.01 -0.39
N TYR A 248 -6.51 -0.87 -0.50
CA TYR A 248 -6.83 -1.79 0.59
C TYR A 248 -6.35 -3.22 0.30
N PRO A 249 -5.30 -3.74 0.99
CA PRO A 249 -4.77 -5.08 0.69
C PRO A 249 -5.72 -6.24 1.03
N ARG A 250 -6.65 -6.07 1.99
CA ARG A 250 -7.75 -7.05 2.18
C ARG A 250 -8.61 -7.18 0.90
N PHE A 251 -8.69 -6.11 0.12
CA PHE A 251 -9.43 -6.05 -1.13
C PHE A 251 -8.58 -6.57 -2.32
N LEU A 252 -7.26 -6.35 -2.32
CA LEU A 252 -6.37 -6.91 -3.34
C LEU A 252 -6.13 -8.42 -3.21
N ARG A 253 -6.09 -8.97 -1.98
CA ARG A 253 -5.70 -10.37 -1.73
C ARG A 253 -6.86 -11.37 -1.83
N ASN A 254 -8.09 -10.94 -1.54
CA ASN A 254 -9.29 -11.80 -1.56
C ASN A 254 -10.32 -11.39 -2.63
N GLY A 255 -9.98 -10.52 -3.58
CA GLY A 255 -10.93 -10.04 -4.59
C GLY A 255 -12.01 -9.14 -3.98
N GLY A 256 -11.62 -8.27 -3.04
CA GLY A 256 -12.45 -7.19 -2.57
C GLY A 256 -12.74 -6.22 -3.70
N ARG A 257 -13.75 -6.59 -4.44
CA ARG A 257 -14.84 -5.70 -4.75
C ARG A 257 -15.90 -6.05 -3.72
N SER A 258 -16.33 -5.08 -2.93
CA SER A 258 -17.52 -5.23 -2.08
C SER A 258 -18.61 -5.99 -2.84
N ARG A 259 -18.99 -7.18 -2.37
CA ARG A 259 -20.11 -8.00 -2.90
C ARG A 259 -20.08 -8.39 -4.39
N LYS A 260 -18.97 -8.24 -5.15
CA LYS A 260 -18.95 -8.73 -6.54
C LYS A 260 -18.53 -10.20 -6.63
N ARG A 261 -19.16 -10.91 -7.56
CA ARG A 261 -18.99 -12.35 -7.85
C ARG A 261 -17.50 -12.73 -7.91
N LYS A 262 -17.15 -13.90 -7.36
CA LYS A 262 -15.77 -14.43 -7.43
C LYS A 262 -15.38 -14.63 -8.89
N LYS A 263 -14.43 -13.83 -9.36
CA LYS A 263 -13.96 -13.84 -10.76
C LYS A 263 -13.27 -15.14 -11.13
N SER A 264 -13.49 -15.61 -12.36
CA SER A 264 -12.79 -16.77 -12.93
C SER A 264 -11.30 -16.48 -13.12
N LYS A 265 -10.47 -17.53 -13.23
CA LYS A 265 -9.03 -17.37 -13.52
C LYS A 265 -8.80 -16.63 -14.84
N GLY A 266 -9.56 -16.95 -15.90
CA GLY A 266 -9.46 -16.27 -17.20
C GLY A 266 -9.87 -14.80 -17.11
N GLU A 267 -10.93 -14.50 -16.36
CA GLU A 267 -11.42 -13.13 -16.14
C GLU A 267 -10.36 -12.24 -15.46
N LYS A 268 -9.63 -12.79 -14.48
CA LYS A 268 -8.52 -12.08 -13.81
C LYS A 268 -7.33 -11.87 -14.73
N GLU A 269 -7.03 -12.83 -15.59
CA GLU A 269 -5.95 -12.71 -16.57
C GLU A 269 -6.28 -11.62 -17.61
N TYR A 270 -7.52 -11.57 -18.07
CA TYR A 270 -8.01 -10.54 -18.97
C TYR A 270 -7.99 -9.16 -18.32
N GLU A 271 -8.52 -9.04 -17.10
CA GLU A 271 -8.46 -7.80 -16.32
C GLU A 271 -7.02 -7.32 -16.13
N ASN A 272 -6.07 -8.22 -15.85
CA ASN A 272 -4.66 -7.86 -15.75
C ASN A 272 -4.08 -7.31 -17.06
N LYS A 273 -4.46 -7.84 -18.22
CA LYS A 273 -4.08 -7.28 -19.53
C LYS A 273 -4.69 -5.89 -19.73
N MET A 274 -5.95 -5.71 -19.33
CA MET A 274 -6.67 -4.45 -19.47
C MET A 274 -6.31 -3.38 -18.42
N LYS A 275 -5.53 -3.71 -17.38
CA LYS A 275 -5.14 -2.76 -16.33
C LYS A 275 -4.46 -1.51 -16.84
N VAL A 276 -3.71 -1.59 -17.94
CA VAL A 276 -3.03 -0.42 -18.54
C VAL A 276 -4.03 0.66 -18.98
N PHE A 277 -5.23 0.25 -19.39
CA PHE A 277 -6.27 1.15 -19.85
C PHE A 277 -7.10 1.78 -18.73
N THR A 278 -6.90 1.36 -17.47
CA THR A 278 -7.62 1.91 -16.31
C THR A 278 -7.53 3.44 -16.21
N ARG A 279 -6.42 4.03 -16.70
CA ARG A 279 -6.18 5.47 -16.75
C ARG A 279 -7.03 6.23 -17.79
N CYS A 280 -7.57 5.52 -18.78
CA CYS A 280 -8.36 6.10 -19.87
C CYS A 280 -9.83 6.26 -19.51
N PHE A 281 -10.25 5.71 -18.37
CA PHE A 281 -11.61 5.83 -17.87
C PHE A 281 -11.63 6.81 -16.70
N GLU A 282 -12.64 7.67 -16.63
CA GLU A 282 -12.86 8.54 -15.49
C GLU A 282 -13.44 7.73 -14.32
N ASN A 283 -14.49 6.97 -14.60
CA ASN A 283 -15.19 6.12 -13.64
C ASN A 283 -14.68 4.69 -13.64
N ASN A 284 -14.63 4.07 -12.46
CA ASN A 284 -14.28 2.66 -12.32
C ASN A 284 -15.38 1.72 -12.88
N GLN A 285 -16.65 2.16 -12.86
CA GLN A 285 -17.76 1.36 -13.38
C GLN A 285 -17.66 1.13 -14.88
N ASP A 286 -17.34 2.18 -15.64
CA ASP A 286 -17.20 2.12 -17.09
C ASP A 286 -16.03 1.21 -17.48
N TYR A 287 -14.90 1.35 -16.80
CA TYR A 287 -13.74 0.45 -16.96
C TYR A 287 -14.12 -1.02 -16.73
N GLU A 288 -14.85 -1.30 -15.66
CA GLU A 288 -15.29 -2.65 -15.34
C GLU A 288 -16.28 -3.21 -16.36
N ALA A 289 -17.22 -2.40 -16.86
CA ALA A 289 -18.19 -2.79 -17.87
C ALA A 289 -17.52 -3.14 -19.19
N VAL A 290 -16.51 -2.35 -19.60
CA VAL A 290 -15.70 -2.64 -20.79
C VAL A 290 -14.91 -3.92 -20.61
N CYS A 291 -14.22 -4.12 -19.48
CA CYS A 291 -13.51 -5.36 -19.20
C CYS A 291 -14.43 -6.59 -19.24
N GLN A 292 -15.65 -6.46 -18.72
CA GLN A 292 -16.64 -7.54 -18.74
C GLN A 292 -17.11 -7.84 -20.16
N SER A 293 -17.42 -6.81 -20.95
CA SER A 293 -17.88 -6.94 -22.33
C SER A 293 -16.85 -7.67 -23.21
N PHE A 294 -15.58 -7.29 -23.09
CA PHE A 294 -14.50 -7.97 -23.82
C PHE A 294 -14.30 -9.42 -23.39
N PHE A 295 -14.44 -9.71 -22.09
CA PHE A 295 -14.35 -11.10 -21.62
C PHE A 295 -15.54 -11.95 -22.11
N ASP A 296 -16.73 -11.37 -22.19
CA ASP A 296 -17.89 -12.06 -22.73
C ASP A 296 -17.78 -12.25 -24.25
N GLU A 297 -17.20 -11.30 -24.97
CA GLU A 297 -16.83 -11.46 -26.38
C GLU A 297 -15.85 -12.62 -26.59
N GLU A 298 -14.79 -12.73 -25.77
CA GLU A 298 -13.83 -13.83 -25.83
C GLU A 298 -14.51 -15.19 -25.58
N LYS A 299 -15.42 -15.28 -24.61
CA LYS A 299 -16.21 -16.49 -24.37
C LYS A 299 -17.09 -16.85 -25.57
N LEU A 300 -17.74 -15.87 -26.17
CA LEU A 300 -18.61 -16.08 -27.34
C LEU A 300 -17.78 -16.58 -28.52
N LYS A 301 -16.60 -15.99 -28.78
CA LYS A 301 -15.68 -16.48 -29.82
C LYS A 301 -15.27 -17.93 -29.57
N HIS A 302 -14.89 -18.27 -28.35
CA HIS A 302 -14.53 -19.65 -28.00
C HIS A 302 -15.71 -20.63 -28.09
N ALA A 303 -16.92 -20.20 -27.73
CA ALA A 303 -18.13 -20.99 -27.90
C ALA A 303 -18.46 -21.22 -29.38
N ILE A 304 -18.32 -20.19 -30.23
CA ILE A 304 -18.51 -20.30 -31.68
C ILE A 304 -17.48 -21.27 -32.28
N GLU A 305 -16.21 -21.14 -31.92
CA GLU A 305 -15.14 -22.03 -32.39
C GLU A 305 -15.40 -23.49 -31.99
N LYS A 306 -15.85 -23.71 -30.75
CA LYS A 306 -16.27 -25.03 -30.27
C LYS A 306 -17.44 -25.59 -31.07
N LEU A 307 -18.47 -24.80 -31.32
CA LEU A 307 -19.64 -25.24 -32.09
C LEU A 307 -19.28 -25.53 -33.56
N LYS A 308 -18.29 -24.83 -34.12
CA LYS A 308 -17.73 -25.15 -35.46
C LYS A 308 -17.01 -26.50 -35.44
N ASP A 309 -16.13 -26.74 -34.47
CA ASP A 309 -15.43 -28.02 -34.28
C ASP A 309 -16.43 -29.19 -34.09
N TRP A 310 -17.51 -28.98 -33.35
CA TRP A 310 -18.58 -29.98 -33.21
C TRP A 310 -19.23 -30.31 -34.56
N ARG A 311 -19.57 -29.29 -35.36
CA ARG A 311 -20.16 -29.50 -36.69
C ARG A 311 -19.22 -30.19 -37.67
N GLU A 312 -17.93 -29.87 -37.63
CA GLU A 312 -16.90 -30.53 -38.44
C GLU A 312 -16.76 -32.01 -38.10
N ASN A 313 -16.94 -32.38 -36.83
CA ASN A 313 -16.95 -33.77 -36.37
C ASN A 313 -18.34 -34.45 -36.48
N GLY A 314 -19.31 -33.83 -37.17
CA GLY A 314 -20.63 -34.40 -37.43
C GLY A 314 -21.61 -34.33 -36.25
N ILE A 315 -21.27 -33.62 -35.17
CA ILE A 315 -22.13 -33.48 -33.99
C ILE A 315 -23.15 -32.37 -34.23
N THR A 316 -24.44 -32.72 -34.13
CA THR A 316 -25.55 -31.79 -34.38
C THR A 316 -26.37 -31.48 -33.13
N SER A 317 -26.22 -32.29 -32.06
CA SER A 317 -26.91 -32.10 -30.79
C SER A 317 -26.01 -31.50 -29.70
N ILE A 318 -26.60 -30.68 -28.83
CA ILE A 318 -25.91 -30.09 -27.66
C ILE A 318 -25.51 -31.18 -26.65
N ALA A 319 -26.32 -32.23 -26.51
CA ALA A 319 -26.05 -33.34 -25.59
C ALA A 319 -24.80 -34.13 -26.02
N GLU A 320 -24.75 -34.53 -27.29
CA GLU A 320 -23.62 -35.23 -27.91
C GLU A 320 -22.34 -34.38 -27.85
N GLY A 321 -22.45 -33.06 -28.06
CA GLY A 321 -21.29 -32.17 -27.97
C GLY A 321 -20.69 -32.08 -26.56
N ASN A 322 -21.52 -32.16 -25.52
CA ASN A 322 -21.05 -32.20 -24.14
C ASN A 322 -20.29 -33.50 -23.84
N GLU A 323 -20.77 -34.64 -24.35
CA GLU A 323 -20.08 -35.93 -24.23
C GLU A 323 -18.73 -35.93 -24.96
N PHE A 324 -18.71 -35.43 -26.19
CA PHE A 324 -17.49 -35.26 -26.99
C PHE A 324 -16.44 -34.39 -26.27
N GLU A 325 -16.84 -33.31 -25.61
CA GLU A 325 -15.94 -32.48 -24.80
C GLU A 325 -15.36 -33.19 -23.58
N ILE A 326 -16.16 -34.03 -22.91
CA ILE A 326 -15.71 -34.83 -21.77
C ILE A 326 -14.66 -35.83 -22.26
N GLU A 327 -14.94 -36.55 -23.34
CA GLU A 327 -14.02 -37.53 -23.92
C GLU A 327 -12.73 -36.88 -24.45
N LYS A 328 -12.84 -35.77 -25.18
CA LYS A 328 -11.69 -34.98 -25.67
C LYS A 328 -10.81 -34.51 -24.52
N LYS A 329 -11.39 -34.08 -23.38
CA LYS A 329 -10.62 -33.71 -22.18
C LYS A 329 -9.93 -34.91 -21.53
N LEU A 330 -10.60 -36.06 -21.45
CA LEU A 330 -10.01 -37.29 -20.90
C LEU A 330 -8.80 -37.73 -21.73
N LEU A 331 -8.93 -37.75 -23.06
CA LEU A 331 -7.84 -38.08 -23.99
C LEU A 331 -6.65 -37.12 -23.84
N LEU A 332 -6.90 -35.82 -23.77
CA LEU A 332 -5.87 -34.81 -23.56
C LEU A 332 -5.16 -34.96 -22.20
N SER A 333 -5.89 -35.34 -21.15
CA SER A 333 -5.32 -35.56 -19.80
C SER A 333 -4.43 -36.82 -19.76
N ASN A 334 -4.87 -37.91 -20.39
CA ASN A 334 -4.12 -39.17 -20.50
C ASN A 334 -2.84 -38.99 -21.34
N SER A 335 -2.90 -38.22 -22.42
CA SER A 335 -1.73 -37.86 -23.24
C SER A 335 -0.69 -37.04 -22.44
N LYS A 336 -1.13 -36.07 -21.63
CA LYS A 336 -0.25 -35.28 -20.75
C LYS A 336 0.40 -36.14 -19.66
N ASN A 337 -0.34 -37.09 -19.08
CA ASN A 337 0.18 -38.02 -18.09
C ASN A 337 1.21 -38.98 -18.71
N ASN A 338 0.97 -39.49 -19.92
CA ASN A 338 1.93 -40.32 -20.64
C ASN A 338 3.21 -39.55 -21.01
N LYS A 339 3.11 -38.29 -21.47
CA LYS A 339 4.29 -37.42 -21.71
C LYS A 339 5.08 -37.13 -20.43
N ARG A 340 4.43 -36.97 -19.28
CA ARG A 340 5.11 -36.81 -17.97
C ARG A 340 5.81 -38.09 -17.51
N ARG A 341 5.21 -39.26 -17.75
CA ARG A 341 5.84 -40.56 -17.45
C ARG A 341 7.07 -40.80 -18.32
N THR A 342 7.03 -40.45 -19.61
CA THR A 342 8.20 -40.58 -20.50
C THR A 342 9.29 -39.56 -20.17
N SER A 343 8.95 -38.32 -19.81
CA SER A 343 9.94 -37.32 -19.37
C SER A 343 10.61 -37.67 -18.04
N ASN A 344 9.86 -38.21 -17.08
CA ASN A 344 10.42 -38.66 -15.80
C ASN A 344 11.31 -39.90 -15.99
N ARG A 345 10.96 -40.80 -16.91
CA ARG A 345 11.79 -41.97 -17.27
C ARG A 345 13.12 -41.53 -17.91
N LYS A 346 13.12 -40.48 -18.74
CA LYS A 346 14.36 -39.87 -19.28
C LYS A 346 15.23 -39.23 -18.17
N LYS A 347 14.64 -38.48 -17.22
CA LYS A 347 15.39 -37.89 -16.10
C LYS A 347 15.99 -38.92 -15.14
N LEU A 348 15.32 -40.04 -14.91
CA LEU A 348 15.86 -41.16 -14.11
C LEU A 348 17.03 -41.87 -14.82
N SER A 349 16.95 -42.06 -16.14
CA SER A 349 18.05 -42.58 -16.96
C SER A 349 19.29 -41.69 -16.93
N GLU A 350 19.11 -40.37 -16.90
CA GLU A 350 20.20 -39.38 -16.92
C GLU A 350 20.90 -39.25 -15.55
N LYS A 351 20.15 -39.46 -14.46
CA LYS A 351 20.68 -39.51 -13.10
C LYS A 351 21.46 -40.80 -12.82
N SER A 352 21.07 -41.92 -13.43
CA SER A 352 21.83 -43.18 -13.37
C SER A 352 23.12 -43.13 -14.18
N ARG A 353 23.16 -42.44 -15.33
CA ARG A 353 24.39 -42.25 -16.14
C ARG A 353 25.47 -41.43 -15.42
N LYS A 354 25.10 -40.48 -14.55
CA LYS A 354 26.06 -39.69 -13.74
C LYS A 354 26.64 -40.44 -12.53
N ARG A 355 26.10 -41.60 -12.15
CA ARG A 355 26.60 -42.41 -11.01
C ARG A 355 27.55 -43.54 -11.42
N LEU A 356 27.79 -43.74 -12.71
CA LEU A 356 28.64 -44.81 -13.27
C LEU A 356 30.00 -44.34 -13.83
N GLN A 357 30.41 -43.08 -13.60
CA GLN A 357 31.72 -42.54 -14.04
C GLN A 357 32.75 -42.35 -12.91
N LYS A 358 32.57 -43.00 -11.76
CA LYS A 358 33.64 -43.18 -10.77
C LYS A 358 33.66 -44.64 -10.38
N ILE A 359 34.55 -45.40 -11.04
CA ILE A 359 35.32 -46.56 -10.57
C ILE A 359 35.96 -47.17 -11.83
N SER A 360 37.29 -47.19 -11.85
CA SER A 360 38.13 -48.02 -12.72
C SER A 360 39.07 -48.83 -11.81
N PRO A 361 39.83 -49.81 -12.33
CA PRO A 361 39.36 -51.12 -12.78
C PRO A 361 40.01 -52.27 -11.98
N SER A 362 39.29 -53.36 -11.68
CA SER A 362 39.93 -54.63 -11.34
C SER A 362 39.05 -55.85 -11.61
N SER A 363 39.62 -56.75 -12.42
CA SER A 363 39.55 -58.21 -12.40
C SER A 363 38.21 -58.95 -12.16
N SER A 364 37.77 -59.60 -13.23
CA SER A 364 37.31 -61.00 -13.31
C SER A 364 36.26 -61.49 -12.29
N SER A 365 35.04 -61.71 -12.78
CA SER A 365 34.45 -63.06 -12.74
C SER A 365 33.29 -63.16 -13.72
N SER A 366 33.30 -64.27 -14.44
CA SER A 366 32.30 -64.71 -15.38
C SER A 366 30.93 -64.81 -14.72
N SER A 367 29.92 -64.20 -15.33
CA SER A 367 28.55 -64.71 -15.25
C SER A 367 27.89 -64.47 -16.60
N GLU A 368 27.67 -65.57 -17.29
CA GLU A 368 26.78 -65.67 -18.44
C GLU A 368 25.40 -65.15 -18.02
N ILE A 369 25.09 -63.92 -18.41
CA ILE A 369 23.71 -63.43 -18.34
C ILE A 369 22.99 -64.06 -19.53
N GLU A 370 22.17 -65.06 -19.25
CA GLU A 370 21.17 -65.60 -20.18
C GLU A 370 20.39 -64.45 -20.83
N ARG A 371 20.70 -64.17 -22.10
CA ARG A 371 20.03 -63.18 -22.94
C ARG A 371 18.74 -63.76 -23.51
N THR A 372 17.80 -64.18 -22.68
CA THR A 372 16.51 -64.75 -23.13
C THR A 372 15.36 -63.75 -23.11
N ASN A 373 15.47 -62.64 -22.37
CA ASN A 373 14.37 -61.67 -22.17
C ASN A 373 14.73 -60.19 -22.43
N LEU A 374 15.60 -59.91 -23.41
CA LEU A 374 15.88 -58.52 -23.80
C LEU A 374 14.86 -58.03 -24.86
N PRO A 375 14.33 -56.80 -24.74
CA PRO A 375 13.45 -56.21 -25.74
C PRO A 375 14.09 -56.23 -27.14
N GLY A 376 13.38 -56.78 -28.13
CA GLY A 376 13.84 -56.84 -29.52
C GLY A 376 14.51 -58.15 -29.94
N ILE A 377 14.74 -59.13 -29.05
CA ILE A 377 15.28 -60.46 -29.43
C ILE A 377 14.43 -61.15 -30.50
N GLN A 378 13.10 -61.05 -30.39
CA GLN A 378 12.14 -61.67 -31.30
C GLN A 378 12.24 -61.15 -32.75
N LEU A 379 12.99 -60.07 -32.98
CA LEU A 379 13.12 -59.41 -34.28
C LEU A 379 14.47 -59.71 -34.97
N LEU A 380 15.36 -60.48 -34.34
CA LEU A 380 16.62 -60.93 -34.95
C LEU A 380 16.49 -62.39 -35.39
N SER A 381 17.07 -62.73 -36.55
CA SER A 381 17.21 -64.13 -36.94
C SER A 381 18.22 -64.87 -36.04
N GLU A 382 18.24 -66.21 -36.09
CA GLU A 382 19.19 -67.01 -35.30
C GLU A 382 20.66 -66.68 -35.61
N GLU A 383 20.96 -66.34 -36.86
CA GLU A 383 22.29 -65.97 -37.30
C GLU A 383 22.65 -64.54 -36.84
N GLU A 384 21.68 -63.63 -36.84
CA GLU A 384 21.83 -62.27 -36.32
C GLU A 384 22.04 -62.26 -34.80
N LEU A 385 21.35 -63.16 -34.07
CA LEU A 385 21.56 -63.40 -32.65
C LEU A 385 22.97 -63.94 -32.36
N LYS A 386 23.51 -64.82 -33.21
CA LYS A 386 24.89 -65.35 -33.05
C LYS A 386 25.92 -64.23 -33.14
N ILE A 387 25.80 -63.32 -34.11
CA ILE A 387 26.73 -62.19 -34.26
C ILE A 387 26.55 -61.18 -33.14
N SER A 388 25.29 -60.87 -32.78
CA SER A 388 24.99 -59.97 -31.65
C SER A 388 25.66 -60.48 -30.36
N LYS A 389 25.65 -61.80 -30.13
CA LYS A 389 26.36 -62.46 -29.02
C LYS A 389 27.88 -62.34 -29.18
N GLN A 390 28.43 -62.62 -30.37
CA GLN A 390 29.87 -62.59 -30.66
C GLN A 390 30.49 -61.19 -30.52
N VAL A 391 29.77 -60.17 -31.01
CA VAL A 391 30.18 -58.75 -30.97
C VAL A 391 29.82 -58.09 -29.62
N LYS A 392 29.13 -58.83 -28.73
CA LYS A 392 28.68 -58.39 -27.39
C LYS A 392 27.82 -57.12 -27.46
N ILE A 393 26.91 -57.04 -28.44
CA ILE A 393 25.93 -55.96 -28.59
C ILE A 393 24.54 -56.45 -28.17
N ILE A 394 23.72 -55.55 -27.60
CA ILE A 394 22.34 -55.84 -27.21
C ILE A 394 21.42 -55.79 -28.45
N PRO A 395 20.44 -56.71 -28.60
CA PRO A 395 19.50 -56.78 -29.73
C PRO A 395 18.96 -55.45 -30.29
N GLN A 396 18.53 -54.52 -29.42
CA GLN A 396 18.05 -53.21 -29.84
C GLN A 396 19.10 -52.35 -30.56
N GLN A 397 20.35 -52.42 -30.12
CA GLN A 397 21.46 -51.69 -30.75
C GLN A 397 21.83 -52.33 -32.09
N TYR A 398 21.77 -53.65 -32.18
CA TYR A 398 21.97 -54.37 -33.44
C TYR A 398 20.90 -54.00 -34.48
N LEU A 399 19.62 -53.95 -34.09
CA LEU A 399 18.52 -53.55 -34.97
C LEU A 399 18.65 -52.09 -35.41
N ALA A 400 19.12 -51.19 -34.54
CA ALA A 400 19.39 -49.81 -34.92
C ALA A 400 20.49 -49.72 -35.99
N ILE A 401 21.59 -50.47 -35.82
CA ILE A 401 22.66 -50.56 -36.84
C ILE A 401 22.08 -51.15 -38.13
N LYS A 402 21.35 -52.27 -38.06
CA LYS A 402 20.73 -52.94 -39.23
C LYS A 402 19.79 -52.00 -39.99
N ASN A 403 18.88 -51.32 -39.30
CA ASN A 403 17.94 -50.38 -39.93
C ASN A 403 18.66 -49.20 -40.58
N GLN A 404 19.71 -48.67 -39.95
CA GLN A 404 20.51 -47.61 -40.54
C GLN A 404 21.27 -48.09 -41.78
N PHE A 405 21.81 -49.31 -41.72
CA PHE A 405 22.49 -49.96 -42.84
C PHE A 405 21.56 -50.20 -44.02
N LEU A 406 20.33 -50.67 -43.77
CA LEU A 406 19.31 -50.91 -44.79
C LEU A 406 18.84 -49.61 -45.48
N ILE A 407 18.75 -48.51 -44.73
CA ILE A 407 18.23 -47.23 -45.26
C ILE A 407 19.30 -46.47 -46.07
N THR A 408 20.56 -46.49 -45.63
CA THR A 408 21.59 -45.57 -46.16
C THR A 408 22.80 -46.25 -46.80
N GLN A 409 22.88 -47.59 -46.76
CA GLN A 409 24.04 -48.40 -47.17
C GLN A 409 25.39 -48.00 -46.50
N GLN A 410 25.36 -47.11 -45.51
CA GLN A 410 26.51 -46.65 -44.74
C GLN A 410 26.10 -46.42 -43.28
N VAL A 411 26.95 -46.72 -42.30
CA VAL A 411 26.68 -46.35 -40.90
C VAL A 411 27.42 -45.06 -40.59
N SER A 412 26.68 -43.97 -40.50
CA SER A 412 27.21 -42.72 -39.96
C SER A 412 27.60 -42.89 -38.48
N THR A 413 28.75 -42.35 -38.07
CA THR A 413 29.35 -42.39 -36.72
C THR A 413 28.51 -41.74 -35.60
N SER A 414 27.25 -41.41 -35.87
CA SER A 414 26.32 -40.72 -34.97
C SER A 414 25.77 -41.60 -33.83
N THR A 415 26.08 -42.89 -33.80
CA THR A 415 25.69 -43.77 -32.70
C THR A 415 26.83 -43.89 -31.69
N ASP A 416 26.53 -43.78 -30.39
CA ASP A 416 27.42 -43.99 -29.21
C ASP A 416 28.03 -45.42 -29.11
N LEU A 417 28.21 -46.11 -30.23
CA LEU A 417 28.62 -47.51 -30.35
C LEU A 417 30.05 -47.59 -30.88
N ASP A 418 30.85 -48.51 -30.31
CA ASP A 418 32.24 -48.74 -30.74
C ASP A 418 32.34 -48.99 -32.24
N GLN A 419 33.15 -48.19 -32.93
CA GLN A 419 33.38 -48.27 -34.38
C GLN A 419 33.82 -49.68 -34.82
N GLN A 420 34.70 -50.32 -34.04
CA GLN A 420 35.18 -51.69 -34.30
C GLN A 420 34.05 -52.75 -34.30
N LYS A 421 32.98 -52.52 -33.54
CA LYS A 421 31.83 -53.42 -33.49
C LYS A 421 30.90 -53.21 -34.69
N ILE A 422 30.73 -51.95 -35.09
CA ILE A 422 29.99 -51.57 -36.30
C ILE A 422 30.67 -52.17 -37.53
N ASP A 423 32.01 -52.09 -37.63
CA ASP A 423 32.77 -52.63 -38.75
C ASP A 423 32.66 -54.16 -38.85
N LYS A 424 32.67 -54.87 -37.71
CA LYS A 424 32.48 -56.33 -37.66
C LYS A 424 31.09 -56.76 -38.14
N ILE A 425 30.04 -56.06 -37.73
CA ILE A 425 28.67 -56.32 -38.18
C ILE A 425 28.53 -56.01 -39.67
N THR A 426 29.08 -54.89 -40.11
CA THR A 426 29.09 -54.46 -41.52
C THR A 426 29.79 -55.48 -42.42
N THR A 427 30.95 -55.97 -42.00
CA THR A 427 31.73 -56.98 -42.73
C THR A 427 30.96 -58.30 -42.84
N PHE A 428 30.25 -58.70 -41.79
CA PHE A 428 29.40 -59.89 -41.80
C PHE A 428 28.28 -59.79 -42.85
N TYR A 429 27.55 -58.67 -42.88
CA TYR A 429 26.47 -58.49 -43.85
C TYR A 429 26.96 -58.49 -45.30
N ARG A 430 28.13 -57.87 -45.56
CA ARG A 430 28.77 -57.93 -46.89
C ARG A 430 29.23 -59.33 -47.27
N LYS A 431 29.77 -60.10 -46.32
CA LYS A 431 30.30 -61.44 -46.58
C LYS A 431 29.20 -62.47 -46.91
N ASN A 432 28.04 -62.32 -46.28
CA ASN A 432 26.92 -63.25 -46.49
C ASN A 432 26.03 -62.89 -47.69
N SER A 433 26.35 -61.83 -48.44
CA SER A 433 25.51 -61.33 -49.54
C SER A 433 24.06 -61.11 -49.11
N TRP A 434 23.84 -60.70 -47.85
CA TRP A 434 22.51 -60.32 -47.34
C TRP A 434 22.22 -58.84 -47.62
N LEU A 435 22.87 -58.33 -48.66
CA LEU A 435 22.80 -57.01 -49.26
C LEU A 435 22.57 -57.20 -50.75
#